data_AF-A0A2V8RPM6-F1
#
_entry.id   AF-A0A2V8RPM6-F1
#
_cell.length_a   1.000
_cell.length_b   1.000
_cell.length_c   1.000
_cell.angle_alpha   90.00
_cell.angle_beta   90.00
_cell.angle_gamma   90.00
#
_symmetry.space_group_name_H-M   'P 1'
#
loop_
_entity.id
_entity.type
_entity.pdbx_description
1 polymer ?
#
loop_
_entity_poly.entity_id
_entity_poly.type
_entity_poly.pdbx_seq_one_letter_code
_entity_poly.pdbx_strand_id
1 'polypeptide(L)'
;MEEKDTSSSGTTTSATAATAPANTTEPNGATKDAAAVVEHVATDRVIPMATDEPSSSYSMLEPRMKKVYGAYYKELYYTPERRVLDPKVQELISIAASLVAKCEGCIDGHIKKALALGTTKEEISEAICIAAAISAAAMIDLSDRTAARLGLNHFPNTRKQSE
;
A
#
# COMPACT_ATOMS: atom_id res chain seq x y z
N MET A 1 -44.90 8.70 -36.42
CA MET A 1 -43.98 7.74 -37.04
C MET A 1 -42.88 7.49 -36.02
N GLU A 2 -43.07 6.74 -34.94
CA GLU A 2 -43.84 5.50 -34.72
C GLU A 2 -43.26 4.29 -35.46
N GLU A 3 -42.54 3.45 -34.70
CA GLU A 3 -42.44 1.97 -34.65
C GLU A 3 -41.58 1.68 -33.38
N LYS A 4 -41.96 1.07 -32.24
CA LYS A 4 -42.67 -0.21 -31.91
C LYS A 4 -42.12 -1.39 -32.69
N ASP A 5 -41.80 -2.58 -32.16
CA ASP A 5 -41.74 -3.28 -30.87
C ASP A 5 -40.65 -4.39 -31.12
N THR A 6 -40.04 -5.14 -30.19
CA THR A 6 -40.63 -6.32 -29.53
C THR A 6 -39.63 -6.98 -28.56
N SER A 7 -40.15 -7.32 -27.38
CA SER A 7 -39.81 -8.38 -26.40
C SER A 7 -39.37 -9.73 -27.03
N SER A 8 -38.78 -10.77 -26.42
CA SER A 8 -38.67 -11.29 -25.04
C SER A 8 -37.58 -12.41 -25.02
N SER A 9 -36.80 -12.58 -23.94
CA SER A 9 -36.89 -13.62 -22.89
C SER A 9 -36.38 -15.04 -23.21
N GLY A 10 -35.64 -15.63 -22.25
CA GLY A 10 -35.41 -17.07 -22.17
C GLY A 10 -34.07 -17.47 -21.54
N THR A 11 -34.01 -17.67 -20.23
CA THR A 11 -32.97 -18.53 -19.62
C THR A 11 -33.60 -19.39 -18.53
N THR A 12 -33.53 -20.71 -18.74
CA THR A 12 -34.10 -21.78 -17.93
C THR A 12 -33.03 -22.45 -17.06
N THR A 13 -33.26 -22.43 -15.73
CA THR A 13 -33.28 -23.56 -14.77
C THR A 13 -32.13 -24.60 -14.69
N SER A 14 -31.34 -24.50 -13.59
CA SER A 14 -31.11 -25.45 -12.46
C SER A 14 -30.48 -26.87 -12.56
N ALA A 15 -29.60 -27.11 -11.56
CA ALA A 15 -29.23 -28.35 -10.83
C ALA A 15 -28.24 -29.33 -11.52
N THR A 16 -27.31 -30.08 -10.86
CA THR A 16 -27.19 -30.69 -9.52
C THR A 16 -25.71 -31.05 -9.16
N ALA A 17 -25.51 -31.41 -7.89
CA ALA A 17 -24.31 -31.71 -7.10
C ALA A 17 -23.36 -32.87 -7.51
N ALA A 18 -22.15 -32.83 -6.93
CA ALA A 18 -21.31 -34.00 -6.65
C ALA A 18 -20.59 -33.85 -5.29
N THR A 19 -20.72 -34.87 -4.43
CA THR A 19 -20.09 -35.05 -3.09
C THR A 19 -19.17 -36.28 -3.16
N ALA A 20 -17.94 -36.24 -2.65
CA ALA A 20 -17.41 -36.92 -1.43
C ALA A 20 -15.88 -37.19 -1.61
N PRO A 21 -15.07 -37.58 -0.60
CA PRO A 21 -15.43 -37.90 0.78
C PRO A 21 -14.60 -37.19 1.88
N ALA A 22 -15.08 -37.42 3.10
CA ALA A 22 -14.56 -37.00 4.39
C ALA A 22 -13.14 -37.49 4.70
N ASN A 23 -12.38 -36.66 5.41
CA ASN A 23 -11.32 -37.14 6.30
C ASN A 23 -11.73 -36.85 7.74
N THR A 24 -12.01 -37.91 8.48
CA THR A 24 -12.39 -37.93 9.88
C THR A 24 -11.15 -37.87 10.76
N THR A 25 -11.02 -36.83 11.58
CA THR A 25 -10.29 -36.92 12.85
C THR A 25 -10.86 -35.88 13.82
N GLU A 26 -11.65 -36.34 14.78
CA GLU A 26 -11.97 -35.62 16.02
C GLU A 26 -11.34 -36.39 17.19
N PRO A 27 -11.31 -35.85 18.42
CA PRO A 27 -10.97 -34.49 18.83
C PRO A 27 -9.87 -34.54 19.92
N ASN A 28 -9.10 -33.47 20.12
CA ASN A 28 -8.44 -33.29 21.41
C ASN A 28 -8.86 -31.98 22.03
N GLY A 29 -9.63 -32.10 23.11
CA GLY A 29 -10.22 -31.00 23.83
C GLY A 29 -9.15 -30.13 24.49
N ALA A 30 -9.19 -28.83 24.19
CA ALA A 30 -8.59 -27.78 25.00
C ALA A 30 -9.46 -26.52 24.86
N THR A 31 -10.36 -26.38 25.84
CA THR A 31 -10.92 -25.15 26.44
C THR A 31 -11.30 -23.96 25.54
N LYS A 32 -12.59 -23.61 25.59
CA LYS A 32 -13.32 -22.56 24.85
C LYS A 32 -12.85 -21.10 25.02
N ASP A 33 -11.71 -20.83 25.66
CA ASP A 33 -11.35 -19.47 26.08
C ASP A 33 -10.27 -18.77 25.20
N ALA A 34 -9.74 -19.43 24.17
CA ALA A 34 -8.74 -18.81 23.28
C ALA A 34 -9.34 -17.92 22.18
N ALA A 35 -10.64 -18.06 21.86
CA ALA A 35 -11.30 -17.29 20.80
C ALA A 35 -11.69 -15.87 21.24
N ALA A 36 -11.80 -15.61 22.54
CA ALA A 36 -12.30 -14.33 23.06
C ALA A 36 -11.23 -13.22 23.14
N VAL A 37 -9.95 -13.52 22.95
CA VAL A 37 -8.86 -12.54 23.14
C VAL A 37 -8.53 -11.80 21.82
N VAL A 38 -9.09 -12.22 20.68
CA VAL A 38 -8.70 -11.68 19.35
C VAL A 38 -9.69 -10.66 18.78
N GLU A 39 -10.84 -10.41 19.44
CA GLU A 39 -11.92 -9.58 18.86
C GLU A 39 -12.04 -8.16 19.45
N HIS A 40 -11.06 -7.70 20.24
CA HIS A 40 -11.15 -6.39 20.91
C HIS A 40 -9.96 -5.44 20.71
N VAL A 41 -9.23 -5.57 19.60
CA VAL A 41 -8.19 -4.60 19.22
C VAL A 41 -8.45 -4.11 17.79
N ALA A 42 -9.53 -3.36 17.54
CA ALA A 42 -9.70 -2.75 16.21
C ALA A 42 -10.53 -1.46 16.09
N THR A 43 -11.29 -0.99 17.09
CA THR A 43 -12.22 0.12 16.81
C THR A 43 -12.13 1.35 17.71
N ASP A 44 -11.37 1.35 18.80
CA ASP A 44 -11.55 2.39 19.82
C ASP A 44 -10.57 3.59 19.75
N ARG A 45 -9.92 3.83 18.60
CA ARG A 45 -9.05 5.02 18.41
C ARG A 45 -9.15 5.68 17.03
N VAL A 46 -10.27 5.52 16.32
CA VAL A 46 -10.52 6.37 15.15
C VAL A 46 -11.19 7.64 15.65
N ILE A 47 -10.49 8.78 15.60
CA ILE A 47 -11.13 10.08 15.77
C ILE A 47 -12.24 10.16 14.71
N PRO A 48 -13.52 10.32 15.10
CA PRO A 48 -14.60 10.33 14.13
C PRO A 48 -14.43 11.53 13.19
N MET A 49 -14.46 11.28 11.90
CA MET A 49 -14.57 12.35 10.92
C MET A 49 -15.93 13.02 11.07
N ALA A 50 -15.99 14.35 10.93
CA ALA A 50 -17.25 15.09 11.01
C ALA A 50 -18.25 14.71 9.90
N THR A 51 -17.74 14.11 8.82
CA THR A 51 -18.50 13.70 7.64
C THR A 51 -17.89 12.44 7.05
N ASP A 52 -18.72 11.58 6.45
CA ASP A 52 -18.27 10.40 5.68
C ASP A 52 -17.73 10.77 4.29
N GLU A 53 -17.78 12.06 3.92
CA GLU A 53 -17.21 12.54 2.66
C GLU A 53 -15.67 12.49 2.70
N PRO A 54 -15.02 11.89 1.70
CA PRO A 54 -13.57 11.89 1.62
C PRO A 54 -13.07 13.33 1.42
N SER A 55 -12.23 13.82 2.34
CA SER A 55 -11.63 15.13 2.19
C SER A 55 -10.72 15.15 0.97
N SER A 56 -10.99 16.05 0.01
CA SER A 56 -10.06 16.28 -1.09
C SER A 56 -8.70 16.72 -0.56
N SER A 57 -7.61 16.24 -1.18
CA SER A 57 -6.26 16.73 -0.85
C SER A 57 -6.19 18.25 -1.00
N TYR A 58 -5.51 18.90 -0.05
CA TYR A 58 -5.37 20.37 0.01
C TYR A 58 -6.66 21.16 0.24
N SER A 59 -7.78 20.53 0.62
CA SER A 59 -9.06 21.21 0.90
C SER A 59 -8.97 22.19 2.09
N MET A 60 -8.13 21.88 3.07
CA MET A 60 -7.95 22.67 4.30
C MET A 60 -6.85 23.74 4.18
N LEU A 61 -6.18 23.86 3.04
CA LEU A 61 -5.16 24.90 2.85
C LEU A 61 -5.80 26.25 2.53
N GLU A 62 -5.33 27.29 3.21
CA GLU A 62 -5.68 28.67 2.89
C GLU A 62 -5.31 28.98 1.42
N PRO A 63 -6.12 29.75 0.68
CA PRO A 63 -5.93 29.99 -0.75
C PRO A 63 -4.52 30.46 -1.16
N ARG A 64 -3.90 31.38 -0.41
CA ARG A 64 -2.54 31.85 -0.68
C ARG A 64 -1.55 30.69 -0.55
N MET A 65 -1.67 29.86 0.47
CA MET A 65 -0.76 28.71 0.68
C MET A 65 -0.95 27.64 -0.40
N LYS A 66 -2.20 27.32 -0.73
CA LYS A 66 -2.54 26.39 -1.82
C LYS A 66 -1.96 26.86 -3.16
N LYS A 67 -1.98 28.16 -3.43
CA LYS A 67 -1.40 28.76 -4.64
C LYS A 67 0.12 28.57 -4.68
N VAL A 68 0.83 28.81 -3.57
CA VAL A 68 2.30 28.64 -3.50
C VAL A 68 2.69 27.18 -3.72
N TYR A 69 2.06 26.25 -3.00
CA TYR A 69 2.32 24.83 -3.17
C TYR A 69 1.97 24.34 -4.58
N GLY A 70 0.81 24.76 -5.10
CA GLY A 70 0.36 24.41 -6.45
C GLY A 70 1.31 24.92 -7.53
N ALA A 71 1.89 26.12 -7.38
CA ALA A 71 2.89 26.64 -8.29
C ALA A 71 4.18 25.80 -8.28
N TYR A 72 4.68 25.42 -7.10
CA TYR A 72 5.82 24.53 -6.97
C TYR A 72 5.55 23.15 -7.62
N TYR A 73 4.40 22.55 -7.32
CA TYR A 73 4.03 21.25 -7.87
C TYR A 73 3.87 21.29 -9.39
N LYS A 74 3.24 22.36 -9.91
CA LYS A 74 3.10 22.59 -11.35
C LYS A 74 4.47 22.67 -12.02
N GLU A 75 5.36 23.47 -11.45
CA GLU A 75 6.71 23.66 -12.00
C GLU A 75 7.53 22.36 -12.03
N LEU A 76 7.39 21.53 -10.99
CA LEU A 76 8.11 20.26 -10.90
C LEU A 76 7.60 19.20 -11.89
N TYR A 77 6.29 19.08 -12.06
CA TYR A 77 5.68 17.97 -12.80
C TYR A 77 5.13 18.34 -14.19
N TYR A 78 4.82 19.60 -14.44
CA TYR A 78 4.07 20.05 -15.63
C TYR A 78 4.79 21.13 -16.45
N THR A 79 6.07 21.40 -16.18
CA THR A 79 6.92 22.28 -17.00
C THR A 79 7.97 21.42 -17.72
N PRO A 80 7.73 21.00 -18.98
CA PRO A 80 8.65 20.11 -19.72
C PRO A 80 10.03 20.72 -19.92
N GLU A 81 10.13 22.04 -20.08
CA GLU A 81 11.38 22.76 -20.35
C GLU A 81 12.34 22.69 -19.16
N ARG A 82 11.82 22.47 -17.95
CA ARG A 82 12.62 22.27 -16.72
C ARG A 82 13.11 20.83 -16.59
N ARG A 83 12.43 19.88 -17.24
CA ARG A 83 12.60 18.46 -16.97
C ARG A 83 13.92 17.96 -17.56
N VAL A 84 14.83 17.59 -16.66
CA VAL A 84 16.13 16.98 -17.03
C VAL A 84 16.05 15.45 -17.02
N LEU A 85 15.22 14.87 -16.14
CA LEU A 85 15.04 13.41 -16.05
C LEU A 85 14.05 12.92 -17.10
N ASP A 86 14.25 11.69 -17.57
CA ASP A 86 13.23 10.99 -18.32
C ASP A 86 11.91 10.94 -17.52
N PRO A 87 10.74 11.18 -18.13
CA PRO A 87 9.46 11.12 -17.46
C PRO A 87 9.17 9.83 -16.69
N LYS A 88 9.55 8.67 -17.23
CA LYS A 88 9.36 7.38 -16.54
C LYS A 88 10.23 7.32 -15.29
N VAL A 89 11.49 7.75 -15.41
CA VAL A 89 12.44 7.78 -14.28
C VAL A 89 11.93 8.72 -13.18
N GLN A 90 11.41 9.89 -13.52
CA GLN A 90 10.82 10.81 -12.55
C GLN A 90 9.67 10.15 -11.76
N GLU A 91 8.76 9.45 -12.44
CA GLU A 91 7.64 8.79 -11.76
C GLU A 91 8.07 7.56 -10.93
N LEU A 92 9.08 6.80 -11.36
CA LEU A 92 9.64 5.70 -10.55
C LEU A 92 10.24 6.22 -9.23
N ILE A 93 10.96 7.34 -9.29
CA ILE A 93 11.48 8.03 -8.09
C ILE A 93 10.31 8.50 -7.21
N SER A 94 9.26 9.09 -7.80
CA SER A 94 8.09 9.54 -7.05
C SER A 94 7.35 8.38 -6.37
N ILE A 95 7.25 7.20 -6.99
CA ILE A 95 6.67 6.00 -6.38
C ILE A 95 7.52 5.55 -5.18
N ALA A 96 8.84 5.43 -5.36
CA ALA A 96 9.75 5.05 -4.28
C ALA A 96 9.69 6.03 -3.09
N ALA A 97 9.69 7.34 -3.37
CA ALA A 97 9.56 8.37 -2.35
C ALA A 97 8.20 8.31 -1.64
N SER A 98 7.12 8.01 -2.36
CA SER A 98 5.77 7.87 -1.79
C SER A 98 5.66 6.67 -0.85
N LEU A 99 6.34 5.56 -1.15
CA LEU A 99 6.43 4.39 -0.26
C LEU A 99 7.13 4.72 1.05
N VAL A 100 8.29 5.36 0.98
CA VAL A 100 9.07 5.76 2.18
C VAL A 100 8.29 6.78 3.02
N ALA A 101 7.60 7.71 2.35
CA ALA A 101 6.72 8.69 3.01
C ALA A 101 5.41 8.10 3.52
N LYS A 102 5.09 6.84 3.18
CA LYS A 102 3.84 6.14 3.55
C LYS A 102 2.59 6.91 3.11
N CYS A 103 2.63 7.49 1.90
CA CYS A 103 1.52 8.27 1.34
C CYS A 103 0.74 7.44 0.30
N GLU A 104 -0.33 6.77 0.72
CA GLU A 104 -1.15 5.92 -0.17
C GLU A 104 -1.71 6.68 -1.38
N GLY A 105 -2.29 7.86 -1.16
CA GLY A 105 -2.80 8.70 -2.25
C GLY A 105 -1.72 9.15 -3.24
N CYS A 106 -0.48 9.34 -2.77
CA CYS A 106 0.66 9.65 -3.63
C CYS A 106 1.07 8.41 -4.45
N ILE A 107 1.13 7.23 -3.82
CA ILE A 107 1.45 5.95 -4.48
C ILE A 107 0.48 5.72 -5.65
N ASP A 108 -0.83 5.79 -5.39
CA ASP A 108 -1.85 5.57 -6.42
C ASP A 108 -1.76 6.59 -7.55
N GLY A 109 -1.56 7.87 -7.21
CA GLY A 109 -1.43 8.95 -8.17
C GLY A 109 -0.23 8.78 -9.10
N HIS A 110 0.92 8.40 -8.54
CA HIS A 110 2.17 8.24 -9.30
C HIS A 110 2.21 6.93 -10.09
N ILE A 111 1.62 5.83 -9.60
CA ILE A 111 1.46 4.59 -10.40
C ILE A 111 0.63 4.87 -11.65
N LYS A 112 -0.52 5.57 -11.52
CA LYS A 112 -1.37 5.92 -12.68
C LYS A 112 -0.60 6.72 -13.72
N LYS A 113 0.20 7.70 -13.30
CA LYS A 113 1.03 8.52 -14.20
C LYS A 113 2.14 7.70 -14.85
N ALA A 114 2.86 6.88 -14.09
CA ALA A 114 3.92 6.02 -14.60
C ALA A 114 3.41 5.07 -15.70
N LEU A 115 2.28 4.42 -15.46
CA LEU A 115 1.65 3.52 -16.44
C LEU A 115 1.22 4.26 -17.71
N ALA A 116 0.67 5.47 -17.57
CA ALA A 116 0.31 6.32 -18.72
C ALA A 116 1.53 6.73 -19.57
N LEU A 117 2.73 6.78 -18.97
CA LEU A 117 4.01 7.03 -19.66
C LEU A 117 4.65 5.76 -20.24
N GLY A 118 3.99 4.60 -20.15
CA GLY A 118 4.53 3.33 -20.64
C GLY A 118 5.58 2.69 -19.72
N THR A 119 5.54 3.01 -18.42
CA THR A 119 6.32 2.28 -17.41
C THR A 119 5.74 0.89 -17.21
N THR A 120 6.59 -0.14 -17.19
CA THR A 120 6.15 -1.52 -17.03
C THR A 120 5.93 -1.85 -15.55
N LYS A 121 5.19 -2.94 -15.29
CA LYS A 121 4.98 -3.40 -13.91
C LYS A 121 6.28 -3.89 -13.28
N GLU A 122 7.20 -4.40 -14.08
CA GLU A 122 8.52 -4.87 -13.68
C GLU A 122 9.40 -3.69 -13.23
N GLU A 123 9.42 -2.59 -13.97
CA GLU A 123 10.12 -1.35 -13.57
C GLU A 123 9.56 -0.80 -12.24
N ILE A 124 8.23 -0.79 -12.08
CA ILE A 124 7.58 -0.37 -10.83
C ILE A 124 7.92 -1.33 -9.67
N SER A 125 7.90 -2.64 -9.94
CA SER A 125 8.26 -3.67 -8.96
C SER A 125 9.69 -3.51 -8.47
N GLU A 126 10.63 -3.20 -9.37
CA GLU A 126 12.02 -2.91 -9.01
C GLU A 126 12.13 -1.67 -8.11
N ALA A 127 11.44 -0.59 -8.44
CA ALA A 127 11.41 0.61 -7.60
C ALA A 127 10.82 0.33 -6.19
N ILE A 128 9.78 -0.50 -6.10
CA ILE A 128 9.21 -0.94 -4.81
C ILE A 128 10.26 -1.73 -4.01
N CYS A 129 10.94 -2.70 -4.62
CA CYS A 129 11.97 -3.50 -3.97
C CYS A 129 13.13 -2.62 -3.46
N ILE A 130 13.58 -1.66 -4.26
CA ILE A 130 14.62 -0.70 -3.88
C ILE A 130 14.18 0.11 -2.65
N ALA A 131 12.97 0.68 -2.68
CA ALA A 131 12.46 1.47 -1.55
C ALA A 131 12.33 0.65 -0.26
N ALA A 132 11.88 -0.60 -0.36
CA ALA A 132 11.77 -1.51 0.77
C ALA A 132 13.15 -1.86 1.35
N ALA A 133 14.12 -2.21 0.50
CA ALA A 133 15.47 -2.55 0.90
C ALA A 133 16.16 -1.39 1.63
N ILE A 134 16.07 -0.17 1.10
CA ILE A 134 16.66 1.02 1.73
C ILE A 134 16.00 1.33 3.07
N SER A 135 14.67 1.21 3.16
CA SER A 135 13.93 1.43 4.41
C SER A 135 14.34 0.43 5.50
N ALA A 136 14.49 -0.85 5.13
CA ALA A 136 14.94 -1.89 6.06
C ALA A 136 16.39 -1.65 6.50
N ALA A 137 17.31 -1.38 5.56
CA ALA A 137 18.71 -1.12 5.86
C ALA A 137 18.90 0.06 6.80
N ALA A 138 18.16 1.16 6.60
CA ALA A 138 18.21 2.33 7.48
C ALA A 138 17.82 1.99 8.93
N MET A 139 16.82 1.11 9.12
CA MET A 139 16.40 0.67 10.46
C MET A 139 17.42 -0.26 11.12
N ILE A 140 18.05 -1.15 10.35
CA ILE A 140 19.10 -2.04 10.87
C ILE A 140 20.33 -1.22 11.28
N ASP A 141 20.80 -0.30 10.44
CA ASP A 141 21.91 0.60 10.79
C ASP A 141 21.59 1.41 12.05
N LEU A 142 20.39 1.99 12.12
CA LEU A 142 19.99 2.78 13.28
C LEU A 142 19.91 1.94 14.56
N SER A 143 19.44 0.69 14.45
CA SER A 143 19.42 -0.28 15.55
C SER A 143 20.84 -0.54 16.07
N ASP A 144 21.77 -0.90 15.18
CA ASP A 144 23.15 -1.22 15.54
C ASP A 144 23.87 -0.03 16.17
N ARG A 145 23.68 1.17 15.60
CA ARG A 145 24.24 2.41 16.16
C ARG A 145 23.67 2.73 17.53
N THR A 146 22.42 2.38 17.80
CA THR A 146 21.79 2.56 19.11
C THR A 146 22.33 1.55 20.12
N ALA A 147 22.47 0.27 19.72
CA ALA A 147 23.04 -0.79 20.53
C ALA A 147 24.49 -0.48 20.93
N ALA A 148 25.29 0.01 19.98
CA ALA A 148 26.69 0.38 20.18
C ALA A 148 26.86 1.45 21.27
N ARG A 149 25.92 2.40 21.42
CA ARG A 149 25.93 3.42 22.48
C ARG A 149 25.84 2.84 23.89
N LEU A 150 25.31 1.62 24.01
CA LEU A 150 25.09 0.92 25.27
C LEU A 150 25.98 -0.32 25.41
N GLY A 151 26.87 -0.59 24.44
CA GLY A 151 27.67 -1.81 24.39
C GLY A 151 26.82 -3.09 24.29
N LEU A 152 25.60 -2.99 23.73
CA LEU A 152 24.71 -4.14 23.63
C LEU A 152 25.07 -4.99 22.42
N ASN A 153 25.08 -6.31 22.61
CA ASN A 153 25.02 -7.28 21.54
C ASN A 153 23.68 -8.01 21.64
N HIS A 154 22.77 -7.73 20.72
CA HIS A 154 21.43 -8.33 20.72
C HIS A 154 21.47 -9.86 20.55
N PHE A 155 22.52 -10.37 19.92
CA PHE A 155 22.71 -11.80 19.67
C PHE A 155 24.13 -12.21 20.08
N PRO A 156 24.42 -12.30 21.39
CA PRO A 156 25.73 -12.73 21.87
C PRO A 156 25.99 -14.16 21.37
N ASN A 157 27.11 -14.35 20.65
CA ASN A 157 27.48 -15.58 19.96
C ASN A 157 27.24 -16.85 20.83
N THR A 158 26.24 -17.67 20.47
CA THR A 158 26.10 -19.04 20.99
C THR A 158 26.75 -20.09 20.07
N ARG A 159 27.35 -19.67 18.95
CA ARG A 159 28.05 -20.58 18.05
C ARG A 159 29.52 -20.66 18.46
N LYS A 160 29.90 -21.70 19.23
CA LYS A 160 31.31 -22.10 19.37
C LYS A 160 31.86 -22.25 17.95
N GLN A 161 32.80 -21.39 17.58
CA GLN A 161 33.60 -21.61 16.38
C GLN A 161 34.44 -22.85 16.67
N SER A 162 34.15 -23.95 15.97
CA SER A 162 35.00 -25.13 15.97
C SER A 162 36.35 -24.73 15.38
N GLU A 163 37.39 -24.94 16.18
CA GLU A 163 38.82 -24.79 15.84
C GLU A 163 39.22 -25.59 14.59
#